data_AF-A0AAD7VUI8-F1
#
_entry.id   AF-A0AAD7VUI8-F1
#
_cell.length_a   1.000
_cell.length_b   1.000
_cell.length_c   1.000
_cell.angle_alpha   90.00
_cell.angle_beta   90.00
_cell.angle_gamma   90.00
#
_symmetry.space_group_name_H-M   'P 1'
#
loop_
_entity.id
_entity.type
_entity.pdbx_description
1 polymer ?
#
loop_
_entity_poly.entity_id
_entity_poly.type
_entity_poly.pdbx_seq_one_letter_code
_entity_poly.pdbx_strand_id
1 'polypeptide(L)'
;MKIVPKPFWNEDSARISRTLWLPSLNLIEREWTGELVTEGWGTCKRSASDQPITDCLSASTAECTTVDKKERAVKRRKREEEQTEKQQAEKVRRFRLYPTTEQKAILRNWFGTARWTYNRCLDAAEKKEVAKNKKDLRAAFLNKDAIDNMGKPWVLETPYDIRNAAMQDLLNAYDSAHARYTNDKKVFKIKHRSRRKSRQESIVIHHKHWSRVKGKYAFLRKMKSAEPLPHDLNYDSRLVYQRTTGHYYLCVPMPLRVLDGPSSGRLISLDPGVRTFLTGYSPDGEAIELGKNDIGHIYRLCH
;
A
#
# COMPACT_ATOMS: atom_id res chain seq x y z
N MET A 1 -32.78 10.71 18.80
CA MET A 1 -32.73 9.34 19.37
C MET A 1 -31.27 8.93 19.53
N LYS A 2 -30.77 8.82 20.77
CA LYS A 2 -29.42 8.29 21.04
C LYS A 2 -29.50 6.76 20.98
N ILE A 3 -28.77 6.15 20.05
CA ILE A 3 -28.63 4.69 19.99
C ILE A 3 -27.65 4.30 21.10
N VAL A 4 -28.16 3.66 22.15
CA VAL A 4 -27.33 3.09 23.20
C VAL A 4 -26.71 1.79 22.66
N PRO A 5 -25.37 1.66 22.60
CA PRO A 5 -24.74 0.43 22.15
C PRO A 5 -25.10 -0.70 23.12
N LYS A 6 -25.58 -1.82 22.59
CA LYS A 6 -25.86 -3.02 23.40
C LYS A 6 -24.53 -3.60 23.90
N PRO A 7 -24.48 -4.12 25.14
CA PRO A 7 -23.28 -4.75 25.68
C PRO A 7 -22.84 -5.92 24.78
N PHE A 8 -21.53 -6.04 24.60
CA PHE A 8 -20.88 -7.10 23.83
C PHE A 8 -21.27 -8.50 24.32
N TRP A 9 -21.56 -8.63 25.62
CA TRP A 9 -22.00 -9.87 26.23
C TRP A 9 -23.52 -10.04 26.10
N ASN A 10 -23.95 -10.77 25.08
CA ASN A 10 -25.34 -11.15 24.85
C ASN A 10 -25.53 -12.69 24.96
N GLU A 11 -26.78 -13.15 24.90
CA GLU A 11 -27.10 -14.59 24.99
C GLU A 11 -26.34 -15.43 23.96
N ASP A 12 -26.09 -14.88 22.77
CA ASP A 12 -25.29 -15.55 21.73
C ASP A 12 -23.83 -15.73 22.14
N SER A 13 -23.22 -14.70 22.72
CA SER A 13 -21.85 -14.75 23.23
C SER A 13 -21.72 -15.71 24.41
N ALA A 14 -22.71 -15.73 25.31
CA ALA A 14 -22.78 -16.66 26.44
C ALA A 14 -23.02 -18.12 26.01
N ARG A 15 -23.70 -18.33 24.88
CA ARG A 15 -23.88 -19.66 24.28
C ARG A 15 -22.58 -20.17 23.66
N ILE A 16 -21.88 -19.33 22.89
CA ILE A 16 -20.61 -19.67 22.25
C ILE A 16 -19.51 -19.95 23.29
N SER A 17 -19.47 -19.17 24.38
CA SER A 17 -18.52 -19.38 25.47
C SER A 17 -18.63 -20.77 26.11
N ARG A 18 -19.86 -21.30 26.26
CA ARG A 18 -20.08 -22.63 26.85
C ARG A 18 -19.60 -23.77 25.96
N THR A 19 -19.53 -23.56 24.65
CA THR A 19 -19.03 -24.54 23.68
C THR A 19 -17.51 -24.56 23.57
N LEU A 20 -16.81 -23.54 24.09
CA LEU A 20 -15.38 -23.34 23.91
C LEU A 20 -14.53 -23.69 25.14
N TRP A 21 -15.12 -24.27 26.19
CA TRP A 21 -14.41 -24.53 27.44
C TRP A 21 -13.63 -25.86 27.40
N LEU A 22 -12.31 -25.79 27.58
CA LEU A 22 -11.43 -26.95 27.80
C LEU A 22 -11.28 -27.23 29.30
N PRO A 23 -11.05 -28.49 29.71
CA PRO A 23 -11.11 -28.91 31.11
C PRO A 23 -9.92 -28.39 31.93
N SER A 24 -10.21 -27.95 33.15
CA SER A 24 -9.24 -27.46 34.14
C SER A 24 -8.45 -28.60 34.77
N LEU A 25 -7.14 -28.64 34.52
CA LEU A 25 -6.18 -29.40 35.32
C LEU A 25 -5.32 -28.43 36.14
N ASN A 26 -5.12 -28.79 37.40
CA ASN A 26 -4.79 -27.91 38.52
C ASN A 26 -3.45 -27.18 38.41
N LEU A 27 -3.45 -25.93 38.89
CA LEU A 27 -2.30 -25.06 39.10
C LEU A 27 -1.29 -25.68 40.07
N ILE A 28 -0.01 -25.62 39.72
CA ILE A 28 1.11 -25.69 40.67
C ILE A 28 1.93 -24.41 40.50
N GLU A 29 2.00 -23.64 41.59
CA GLU A 29 2.77 -22.40 41.71
C GLU A 29 4.27 -22.66 41.60
N ARG A 30 4.97 -21.89 40.76
CA ARG A 30 6.39 -21.56 40.94
C ARG A 30 6.64 -20.11 40.57
N GLU A 31 7.15 -19.36 41.54
CA GLU A 31 7.57 -17.97 41.41
C GLU A 31 8.80 -17.82 40.50
N TRP A 32 8.86 -16.73 39.73
CA TRP A 32 10.06 -16.31 39.01
C TRP A 32 10.23 -14.79 39.10
N THR A 33 11.46 -14.38 39.45
CA THR A 33 11.91 -13.00 39.61
C THR A 33 12.63 -12.52 38.34
N GLY A 34 12.33 -11.30 37.86
CA GLY A 34 12.99 -10.74 36.65
C GLY A 34 12.74 -9.23 36.42
N GLU A 35 13.82 -8.54 36.02
CA GLU A 35 14.00 -7.08 35.91
C GLU A 35 13.49 -6.43 34.60
N LEU A 36 13.32 -5.10 34.62
CA LEU A 36 12.78 -4.26 33.54
C LEU A 36 13.83 -3.92 32.46
N VAL A 37 13.47 -4.06 31.18
CA VAL A 37 14.16 -3.40 30.06
C VAL A 37 13.17 -2.52 29.29
N THR A 38 13.52 -1.24 29.15
CA THR A 38 12.71 -0.21 28.51
C THR A 38 13.33 0.23 27.20
N GLU A 39 12.86 -0.29 26.06
CA GLU A 39 13.03 0.35 24.76
C GLU A 39 11.76 0.18 23.90
N GLY A 40 10.91 1.21 23.87
CA GLY A 40 9.71 1.28 23.02
C GLY A 40 8.46 1.81 23.72
N TRP A 41 7.50 2.31 22.94
CA TRP A 41 6.26 2.99 23.38
C TRP A 41 5.24 2.11 24.13
N GLY A 42 5.64 0.93 24.58
CA GLY A 42 4.83 0.05 25.42
C GLY A 42 5.72 -0.88 26.24
N THR A 43 5.45 -0.95 27.54
CA THR A 43 6.16 -1.83 28.48
C THR A 43 5.80 -3.29 28.18
N CYS A 44 6.81 -4.14 27.95
CA CYS A 44 6.63 -5.56 27.67
C CYS A 44 7.58 -6.35 28.58
N LYS A 45 7.07 -7.36 29.31
CA LYS A 45 7.90 -8.25 30.14
C LYS A 45 8.07 -9.60 29.43
N ARG A 46 9.30 -10.11 29.35
CA ARG A 46 9.69 -11.45 28.84
C ARG A 46 10.91 -11.96 29.61
N SER A 47 11.09 -13.28 29.66
CA SER A 47 12.31 -13.97 30.14
C SER A 47 12.94 -14.80 29.01
N ALA A 48 14.27 -14.68 28.83
CA ALA A 48 15.08 -15.55 27.97
C ALA A 48 16.55 -15.53 28.42
N SER A 49 17.26 -16.64 28.22
CA SER A 49 18.68 -16.87 28.52
C SER A 49 19.59 -16.58 27.32
N ASP A 50 20.72 -15.91 27.57
CA ASP A 50 21.76 -15.51 26.59
C ASP A 50 22.84 -16.58 26.34
N GLN A 51 23.52 -16.49 25.18
CA GLN A 51 24.98 -16.29 25.01
C GLN A 51 25.40 -16.35 23.50
N PRO A 52 26.56 -15.77 23.09
CA PRO A 52 26.75 -15.04 21.82
C PRO A 52 27.95 -15.55 20.96
N ILE A 53 28.34 -14.75 19.95
CA ILE A 53 29.74 -14.43 19.46
C ILE A 53 30.01 -14.66 17.95
N THR A 54 30.26 -13.52 17.27
CA THR A 54 31.28 -13.13 16.23
C THR A 54 31.55 -14.04 14.99
N ASP A 55 32.05 -13.60 13.82
CA ASP A 55 33.04 -12.57 13.51
C ASP A 55 33.19 -12.23 12.00
N CYS A 56 33.81 -11.07 11.76
CA CYS A 56 34.52 -10.43 10.62
C CYS A 56 34.66 -10.98 9.15
N LEU A 57 34.48 -10.01 8.22
CA LEU A 57 35.32 -9.54 7.08
C LEU A 57 36.25 -10.48 6.29
N SER A 58 36.20 -10.40 4.95
CA SER A 58 37.35 -9.95 4.12
C SER A 58 37.00 -9.78 2.63
N ALA A 59 37.66 -8.81 2.01
CA ALA A 59 37.59 -8.46 0.59
C ALA A 59 38.70 -9.17 -0.21
N SER A 60 38.48 -9.35 -1.52
CA SER A 60 39.56 -9.63 -2.46
C SER A 60 39.25 -9.08 -3.85
N THR A 61 40.18 -8.27 -4.32
CA THR A 61 40.35 -7.65 -5.65
C THR A 61 40.79 -8.64 -6.72
N ALA A 62 40.37 -8.46 -7.98
CA ALA A 62 41.27 -8.33 -9.14
C ALA A 62 40.52 -8.24 -10.50
N GLU A 63 40.81 -7.13 -11.18
CA GLU A 63 41.17 -6.96 -12.59
C GLU A 63 40.19 -7.10 -13.79
N CYS A 64 40.48 -6.19 -14.71
CA CYS A 64 39.73 -5.65 -15.83
C CYS A 64 40.17 -6.30 -17.14
N THR A 65 39.23 -6.53 -18.08
CA THR A 65 39.38 -6.16 -19.51
C THR A 65 38.15 -6.62 -20.32
N THR A 66 37.84 -5.88 -21.39
CA THR A 66 36.75 -6.03 -22.41
C THR A 66 35.45 -5.25 -22.14
N VAL A 67 35.49 -3.92 -22.29
CA VAL A 67 34.40 -3.02 -21.84
C VAL A 67 33.25 -2.82 -22.87
N ASP A 68 33.47 -2.68 -24.18
CA ASP A 68 32.37 -2.10 -25.00
C ASP A 68 31.33 -3.07 -25.62
N LYS A 69 31.71 -4.31 -25.98
CA LYS A 69 30.73 -5.30 -26.49
C LYS A 69 30.04 -6.08 -25.38
N LYS A 70 30.73 -6.28 -24.24
CA LYS A 70 30.12 -6.81 -23.03
C LYS A 70 29.10 -5.82 -22.47
N GLU A 71 29.32 -4.51 -22.46
CA GLU A 71 28.35 -3.58 -21.85
C GLU A 71 26.93 -3.64 -22.43
N ARG A 72 26.76 -3.86 -23.74
CA ARG A 72 25.42 -3.97 -24.36
C ARG A 72 24.78 -5.32 -24.12
N ALA A 73 25.56 -6.40 -24.18
CA ALA A 73 25.11 -7.75 -23.85
C ALA A 73 24.85 -7.91 -22.35
N VAL A 74 25.62 -7.24 -21.50
CA VAL A 74 25.48 -7.14 -20.04
C VAL A 74 24.32 -6.22 -19.70
N LYS A 75 24.08 -5.09 -20.37
CA LYS A 75 22.84 -4.30 -20.15
C LYS A 75 21.59 -5.08 -20.54
N ARG A 76 21.68 -5.93 -21.57
CA ARG A 76 20.58 -6.80 -22.00
C ARG A 76 20.40 -7.99 -21.05
N ARG A 77 21.48 -8.70 -20.71
CA ARG A 77 21.50 -9.77 -19.71
C ARG A 77 21.13 -9.28 -18.32
N LYS A 78 21.57 -8.10 -17.90
CA LYS A 78 21.16 -7.44 -16.64
C LYS A 78 19.69 -7.00 -16.68
N ARG A 79 19.12 -6.72 -17.85
CA ARG A 79 17.67 -6.52 -18.03
C ARG A 79 16.89 -7.83 -17.97
N GLU A 80 17.48 -8.91 -18.49
CA GLU A 80 16.93 -10.27 -18.48
C GLU A 80 17.13 -10.95 -17.10
N GLU A 81 18.17 -10.58 -16.35
CA GLU A 81 18.50 -10.99 -14.99
C GLU A 81 17.87 -10.07 -13.94
N GLU A 82 17.55 -8.79 -14.20
CA GLU A 82 16.63 -7.97 -13.37
C GLU A 82 15.15 -8.31 -13.65
N GLN A 83 14.91 -9.05 -14.73
CA GLN A 83 13.72 -9.88 -14.90
C GLN A 83 13.85 -11.23 -14.17
N THR A 84 14.84 -11.40 -13.27
CA THR A 84 14.70 -12.36 -12.16
C THR A 84 13.35 -12.13 -11.54
N GLU A 85 12.58 -13.21 -11.42
CA GLU A 85 11.22 -13.29 -10.91
C GLU A 85 10.93 -12.17 -9.91
N LYS A 86 10.37 -11.06 -10.40
CA LYS A 86 9.85 -10.04 -9.50
C LYS A 86 8.73 -10.72 -8.75
N GLN A 87 9.01 -11.08 -7.50
CA GLN A 87 8.05 -11.69 -6.60
C GLN A 87 6.73 -10.94 -6.69
N GLN A 88 5.63 -11.67 -6.70
CA GLN A 88 4.33 -11.03 -6.86
C GLN A 88 4.10 -10.03 -5.72
N ALA A 89 3.63 -8.83 -6.08
CA ALA A 89 3.37 -7.80 -5.08
C ALA A 89 2.06 -8.11 -4.35
N GLU A 90 2.18 -8.72 -3.17
CA GLU A 90 1.03 -9.20 -2.38
C GLU A 90 0.61 -8.22 -1.28
N LYS A 91 1.48 -7.30 -0.86
CA LYS A 91 1.15 -6.26 0.12
C LYS A 91 1.37 -4.85 -0.41
N VAL A 92 0.67 -3.89 0.17
CA VAL A 92 0.81 -2.47 -0.16
C VAL A 92 1.15 -1.68 1.10
N ARG A 93 2.30 -1.01 1.09
CA ARG A 93 2.66 -0.04 2.14
C ARG A 93 2.19 1.35 1.74
N ARG A 94 1.57 2.06 2.68
CA ARG A 94 1.00 3.40 2.46
C ARG A 94 1.84 4.45 3.18
N PHE A 95 2.57 5.25 2.44
CA PHE A 95 3.36 6.36 2.98
C PHE A 95 2.53 7.63 3.00
N ARG A 96 2.42 8.26 4.16
CA ARG A 96 1.75 9.55 4.33
C ARG A 96 2.61 10.69 3.78
N LEU A 97 2.07 11.50 2.88
CA LEU A 97 2.80 12.61 2.24
C LEU A 97 2.27 13.99 2.65
N TYR A 98 3.18 14.96 2.71
CA TYR A 98 2.94 16.37 3.02
C TYR A 98 3.52 17.26 1.91
N PRO A 99 2.89 17.28 0.72
CA PRO A 99 3.36 18.13 -0.37
C PRO A 99 3.25 19.62 -0.02
N THR A 100 4.19 20.43 -0.51
CA THR A 100 4.14 21.90 -0.44
C THR A 100 2.98 22.46 -1.27
N THR A 101 2.67 23.76 -1.13
CA THR A 101 1.60 24.41 -1.90
C THR A 101 1.82 24.29 -3.42
N GLU A 102 3.07 24.48 -3.87
CA GLU A 102 3.46 24.31 -5.28
C GLU A 102 3.30 22.87 -5.75
N GLN A 103 3.78 21.91 -4.97
CA GLN A 103 3.63 20.48 -5.27
C GLN A 103 2.15 20.08 -5.33
N LYS A 104 1.32 20.59 -4.42
CA LYS A 104 -0.14 20.40 -4.45
C LYS A 104 -0.77 20.96 -5.72
N ALA A 105 -0.32 22.12 -6.22
CA ALA A 105 -0.82 22.67 -7.48
C ALA A 105 -0.50 21.74 -8.66
N ILE A 106 0.75 21.29 -8.78
CA ILE A 106 1.18 20.34 -9.80
C ILE A 106 0.37 19.04 -9.73
N LEU A 107 0.27 18.45 -8.53
CA LEU A 107 -0.47 17.22 -8.33
C LEU A 107 -1.96 17.38 -8.65
N ARG A 108 -2.59 18.50 -8.26
CA ARG A 108 -4.00 18.77 -8.61
C ARG A 108 -4.19 18.87 -10.12
N ASN A 109 -3.26 19.46 -10.86
CA ASN A 109 -3.30 19.50 -12.31
C ASN A 109 -3.15 18.10 -12.90
N TRP A 110 -2.26 17.26 -12.36
CA TRP A 110 -2.10 15.88 -12.80
C TRP A 110 -3.35 15.03 -12.55
N PHE A 111 -3.95 15.11 -11.35
CA PHE A 111 -5.22 14.44 -11.05
C PHE A 111 -6.36 14.94 -11.95
N GLY A 112 -6.43 16.25 -12.18
CA GLY A 112 -7.42 16.86 -13.07
C GLY A 112 -7.29 16.34 -14.50
N THR A 113 -6.08 16.33 -15.03
CA THR A 113 -5.79 15.87 -16.40
C THR A 113 -6.04 14.37 -16.54
N ALA A 114 -5.60 13.56 -15.59
CA ALA A 114 -5.89 12.12 -15.57
C ALA A 114 -7.40 11.84 -15.57
N ARG A 115 -8.16 12.58 -14.76
CA ARG A 115 -9.63 12.48 -14.73
C ARG A 115 -10.26 12.86 -16.08
N TRP A 116 -9.79 13.96 -16.68
CA TRP A 116 -10.25 14.42 -17.98
C TRP A 116 -9.95 13.40 -19.07
N THR A 117 -8.72 12.87 -19.15
CA THR A 117 -8.33 11.84 -20.13
C THR A 117 -9.18 10.58 -19.99
N TYR A 118 -9.36 10.07 -18.76
CA TYR A 118 -10.23 8.91 -18.51
C TYR A 118 -11.65 9.16 -19.01
N ASN A 119 -12.24 10.31 -18.67
CA ASN A 119 -13.60 10.65 -19.05
C ASN A 119 -13.75 10.83 -20.57
N ARG A 120 -12.76 11.44 -21.23
CA ARG A 120 -12.80 11.64 -22.67
C ARG A 120 -12.70 10.32 -23.42
N CYS A 121 -11.85 9.41 -22.98
CA CYS A 121 -11.77 8.06 -23.53
C CYS A 121 -13.06 7.27 -23.29
N LEU A 122 -13.70 7.44 -22.13
CA LEU A 122 -14.99 6.79 -21.82
C LEU A 122 -16.11 7.31 -22.74
N ASP A 123 -16.22 8.62 -22.92
CA ASP A 123 -17.21 9.24 -23.81
C ASP A 123 -17.08 8.73 -25.26
N ALA A 124 -15.85 8.68 -25.78
CA ALA A 124 -15.58 8.15 -27.12
C ALA A 124 -15.91 6.65 -27.25
N ALA A 125 -15.62 5.87 -26.20
CA ALA A 125 -15.92 4.44 -26.15
C ALA A 125 -17.43 4.14 -26.00
N GLU A 126 -18.19 5.00 -25.31
CA GLU A 126 -19.65 4.90 -25.19
C GLU A 126 -20.34 5.28 -26.50
N LYS A 127 -19.87 6.35 -27.17
CA LYS A 127 -20.38 6.81 -28.47
C LYS A 127 -19.95 5.92 -29.64
N LYS A 128 -19.05 4.96 -29.41
CA LYS A 128 -18.44 4.10 -30.45
C LYS A 128 -17.69 4.88 -31.55
N GLU A 129 -17.21 6.09 -31.23
CA GLU A 129 -16.40 6.91 -32.14
C GLU A 129 -15.02 6.29 -32.37
N VAL A 130 -14.47 5.65 -31.33
CA VAL A 130 -13.14 5.03 -31.34
C VAL A 130 -13.25 3.62 -30.76
N ALA A 131 -12.54 2.68 -31.36
CA ALA A 131 -12.46 1.32 -30.83
C ALA A 131 -11.84 1.31 -29.43
N LYS A 132 -12.25 0.34 -28.60
CA LYS A 132 -11.79 0.18 -27.21
C LYS A 132 -10.39 -0.42 -27.12
N ASN A 133 -9.50 -0.01 -28.01
CA ASN A 133 -8.13 -0.49 -28.10
C ASN A 133 -7.16 0.58 -27.61
N LYS A 134 -6.07 0.11 -27.01
CA LYS A 134 -5.00 0.97 -26.51
C LYS A 134 -4.36 1.84 -27.60
N LYS A 135 -4.18 1.31 -28.81
CA LYS A 135 -3.56 2.04 -29.93
C LYS A 135 -4.46 3.19 -30.40
N ASP A 136 -5.73 2.89 -30.64
CA ASP A 136 -6.69 3.83 -31.21
C ASP A 136 -7.00 4.97 -30.23
N LEU A 137 -7.21 4.66 -28.94
CA LEU A 137 -7.41 5.68 -27.91
C LEU A 137 -6.18 6.58 -27.72
N ARG A 138 -4.97 6.06 -27.89
CA ARG A 138 -3.74 6.86 -27.83
C ARG A 138 -3.65 7.84 -28.99
N ALA A 139 -3.88 7.34 -30.20
CA ALA A 139 -3.88 8.15 -31.41
C ALA A 139 -4.91 9.27 -31.33
N ALA A 140 -6.11 8.98 -30.80
CA ALA A 140 -7.20 9.94 -30.71
C ALA A 140 -7.06 10.99 -29.60
N PHE A 141 -6.47 10.65 -28.44
CA PHE A 141 -6.57 11.53 -27.25
C PHE A 141 -5.27 11.83 -26.52
N LEU A 142 -4.17 11.10 -26.78
CA LEU A 142 -2.93 11.23 -26.00
C LEU A 142 -1.75 11.76 -26.80
N ASN A 143 -1.72 11.49 -28.11
CA ASN A 143 -0.69 12.02 -29.00
C ASN A 143 -0.76 13.55 -29.03
N LYS A 144 0.39 14.19 -29.27
CA LYS A 144 0.52 15.64 -29.22
C LYS A 144 -0.40 16.31 -30.26
N ASP A 145 -0.34 15.85 -31.50
CA ASP A 145 -1.14 16.37 -32.62
C ASP A 145 -2.64 16.29 -32.34
N ALA A 146 -3.08 15.18 -31.73
CA ALA A 146 -4.48 15.00 -31.37
C ALA A 146 -4.93 16.00 -30.28
N ILE A 147 -4.06 16.31 -29.32
CA ILE A 147 -4.35 17.29 -28.26
C ILE A 147 -4.36 18.72 -28.79
N ASP A 148 -3.44 19.02 -29.69
CA ASP A 148 -3.36 20.32 -30.36
C ASP A 148 -4.61 20.55 -31.24
N ASN A 149 -5.03 19.53 -32.01
CA ASN A 149 -6.28 19.56 -32.78
C ASN A 149 -7.55 19.72 -31.92
N MET A 150 -7.54 19.21 -30.68
CA MET A 150 -8.64 19.40 -29.73
C MET A 150 -8.65 20.80 -29.08
N GLY A 151 -7.63 21.63 -29.32
CA GLY A 151 -7.48 22.95 -28.71
C GLY A 151 -7.30 22.89 -27.18
N LYS A 152 -6.60 21.88 -26.66
CA LYS A 152 -6.40 21.68 -25.21
C LYS A 152 -4.92 21.56 -24.81
N PRO A 153 -4.10 22.59 -25.06
CA PRO A 153 -2.65 22.55 -24.83
C PRO A 153 -2.28 22.28 -23.37
N TRP A 154 -3.12 22.72 -22.41
CA TRP A 154 -2.93 22.49 -20.97
C TRP A 154 -2.80 21.00 -20.60
N VAL A 155 -3.32 20.08 -21.42
CA VAL A 155 -3.18 18.62 -21.19
C VAL A 155 -1.72 18.18 -21.34
N LEU A 156 -0.93 18.84 -22.21
CA LEU A 156 0.49 18.54 -22.44
C LEU A 156 1.40 18.96 -21.27
N GLU A 157 0.91 19.83 -20.39
CA GLU A 157 1.61 20.16 -19.14
C GLU A 157 1.76 18.91 -18.26
N THR A 158 0.76 18.03 -18.26
CA THR A 158 0.83 16.75 -17.55
C THR A 158 1.66 15.74 -18.34
N PRO A 159 2.63 15.07 -17.70
CA PRO A 159 3.43 14.01 -18.32
C PRO A 159 2.60 12.96 -19.06
N TYR A 160 3.12 12.49 -20.20
CA TYR A 160 2.45 11.50 -21.05
C TYR A 160 2.10 10.22 -20.28
N ASP A 161 3.02 9.70 -19.45
CA ASP A 161 2.79 8.43 -18.75
C ASP A 161 1.59 8.48 -17.80
N ILE A 162 1.31 9.63 -17.16
CA ILE A 162 0.12 9.82 -16.31
C ILE A 162 -1.17 9.76 -17.13
N ARG A 163 -1.18 10.43 -18.29
CA ARG A 163 -2.32 10.43 -19.21
C ARG A 163 -2.55 9.03 -19.79
N ASN A 164 -1.47 8.35 -20.15
CA ASN A 164 -1.49 6.96 -20.60
C ASN A 164 -2.01 6.02 -19.51
N ALA A 165 -1.56 6.15 -18.27
CA ALA A 165 -2.05 5.35 -17.16
C ALA A 165 -3.55 5.58 -16.90
N ALA A 166 -4.04 6.82 -17.03
CA ALA A 166 -5.47 7.11 -16.89
C ALA A 166 -6.34 6.45 -17.96
N MET A 167 -5.84 6.35 -19.20
CA MET A 167 -6.52 5.60 -20.27
C MET A 167 -6.43 4.08 -20.05
N GLN A 168 -5.29 3.57 -19.54
CA GLN A 168 -5.18 2.15 -19.15
C GLN A 168 -6.13 1.79 -18.01
N ASP A 169 -6.32 2.68 -17.03
CA ASP A 169 -7.30 2.48 -15.96
C ASP A 169 -8.73 2.26 -16.50
N LEU A 170 -9.09 2.89 -17.62
CA LEU A 170 -10.38 2.68 -18.29
C LEU A 170 -10.46 1.30 -18.94
N LEU A 171 -9.43 0.92 -19.68
CA LEU A 171 -9.37 -0.40 -20.33
C LEU A 171 -9.43 -1.53 -19.29
N ASN A 172 -8.63 -1.43 -18.23
CA ASN A 172 -8.66 -2.38 -17.12
C ASN A 172 -10.03 -2.45 -16.45
N ALA A 173 -10.78 -1.35 -16.40
CA ALA A 173 -12.14 -1.34 -15.89
C ALA A 173 -13.12 -2.08 -16.82
N TYR A 174 -12.94 -1.98 -18.14
CA TYR A 174 -13.70 -2.80 -19.11
C TYR A 174 -13.34 -4.28 -18.99
N ASP A 175 -12.05 -4.62 -18.88
CA ASP A 175 -11.59 -6.00 -18.72
C ASP A 175 -12.15 -6.61 -17.42
N SER A 176 -12.11 -5.85 -16.32
CA SER A 176 -12.67 -6.27 -15.04
C SER A 176 -14.19 -6.42 -15.09
N ALA A 177 -14.89 -5.53 -15.81
CA ALA A 177 -16.34 -5.62 -16.00
C ALA A 177 -16.71 -6.85 -16.84
N HIS A 178 -15.92 -7.16 -17.88
CA HIS A 178 -16.09 -8.34 -18.71
C HIS A 178 -15.85 -9.62 -17.90
N ALA A 179 -14.74 -9.70 -17.15
CA ALA A 179 -14.44 -10.84 -16.29
C ALA A 179 -15.55 -11.11 -15.26
N ARG A 180 -16.10 -10.07 -14.63
CA ARG A 180 -17.24 -10.19 -13.70
C ARG A 180 -18.52 -10.67 -14.38
N TYR A 181 -18.75 -10.25 -15.62
CA TYR A 181 -19.90 -10.75 -16.38
C TYR A 181 -19.71 -12.22 -16.77
N THR A 182 -18.51 -12.62 -17.17
CA THR A 182 -18.23 -14.01 -17.55
C THR A 182 -18.34 -14.95 -16.35
N ASN A 183 -17.78 -14.58 -15.20
CA ASN A 183 -17.76 -15.43 -14.00
C ASN A 183 -19.07 -15.38 -13.20
N ASP A 184 -19.60 -14.18 -12.94
CA ASP A 184 -20.71 -13.99 -12.01
C ASP A 184 -22.03 -13.56 -12.69
N LYS A 185 -22.03 -13.36 -14.02
CA LYS A 185 -23.15 -12.76 -14.79
C LYS A 185 -23.58 -11.36 -14.29
N LYS A 186 -22.73 -10.70 -13.51
CA LYS A 186 -23.00 -9.35 -12.97
C LYS A 186 -22.61 -8.28 -13.98
N VAL A 187 -23.59 -7.47 -14.38
CA VAL A 187 -23.36 -6.32 -15.27
C VAL A 187 -22.83 -5.14 -14.46
N PHE A 188 -21.63 -4.66 -14.81
CA PHE A 188 -21.04 -3.47 -14.20
C PHE A 188 -21.00 -2.31 -15.21
N LYS A 189 -21.77 -1.25 -14.94
CA LYS A 189 -21.74 -0.03 -15.75
C LYS A 189 -20.58 0.87 -15.32
N ILE A 190 -19.62 1.05 -16.21
CA ILE A 190 -18.52 2.02 -16.03
C ILE A 190 -19.10 3.43 -16.06
N LYS A 191 -18.66 4.30 -15.14
CA LYS A 191 -19.14 5.67 -14.99
C LYS A 191 -18.00 6.67 -15.16
N HIS A 192 -18.38 7.87 -15.59
CA HIS A 192 -17.50 9.04 -15.60
C HIS A 192 -17.00 9.37 -14.18
N ARG A 193 -15.71 9.69 -14.07
CA ARG A 193 -15.10 10.17 -12.83
C ARG A 193 -15.48 11.63 -12.59
N SER A 194 -15.90 11.98 -11.39
CA SER A 194 -16.31 13.35 -11.05
C SER A 194 -15.49 13.88 -9.88
N ARG A 195 -14.98 15.12 -10.02
CA ARG A 195 -14.23 15.80 -8.95
C ARG A 195 -15.04 15.95 -7.66
N ARG A 196 -16.37 16.14 -7.76
CA ARG A 196 -17.25 16.37 -6.61
C ARG A 196 -17.68 15.07 -5.93
N LYS A 197 -17.91 14.01 -6.71
CA LYS A 197 -18.44 12.73 -6.20
C LYS A 197 -17.35 11.77 -5.73
N SER A 198 -16.16 11.85 -6.30
CA SER A 198 -15.06 10.93 -5.95
C SER A 198 -14.48 11.30 -4.58
N ARG A 199 -14.57 10.40 -3.59
CA ARG A 199 -13.92 10.57 -2.28
C ARG A 199 -12.39 10.55 -2.37
N GLN A 200 -11.87 9.85 -3.37
CA GLN A 200 -10.45 9.67 -3.61
C GLN A 200 -10.12 9.73 -5.10
N GLU A 201 -8.90 10.14 -5.39
CA GLU A 201 -8.32 10.17 -6.74
C GLU A 201 -6.96 9.50 -6.71
N SER A 202 -6.59 8.80 -7.77
CA SER A 202 -5.28 8.17 -7.85
C SER A 202 -4.65 8.36 -9.22
N ILE A 203 -3.33 8.45 -9.24
CA ILE A 203 -2.50 8.42 -10.45
C ILE A 203 -1.38 7.40 -10.27
N VAL A 204 -0.97 6.77 -11.36
CA VAL A 204 0.16 5.83 -11.37
C VAL A 204 1.45 6.62 -11.49
N ILE A 205 2.40 6.30 -10.61
CA ILE A 205 3.79 6.73 -10.67
C ILE A 205 4.61 5.50 -11.04
N HIS A 206 5.11 5.47 -12.27
CA HIS A 206 5.99 4.38 -12.69
C HIS A 206 7.30 4.43 -11.92
N HIS A 207 7.82 3.25 -11.55
CA HIS A 207 9.09 3.14 -10.83
C HIS A 207 10.25 3.86 -11.53
N LYS A 208 10.30 3.81 -12.88
CA LYS A 208 11.28 4.51 -13.74
C LYS A 208 11.34 6.04 -13.56
N HIS A 209 10.33 6.64 -12.93
CA HIS A 209 10.27 8.08 -12.68
C HIS A 209 10.63 8.46 -11.25
N TRP A 210 10.70 7.50 -10.34
CA TRP A 210 10.88 7.75 -8.91
C TRP A 210 12.25 8.36 -8.59
N SER A 211 13.32 7.75 -9.11
CA SER A 211 14.70 8.14 -8.82
C SER A 211 15.22 9.23 -9.76
N ARG A 212 14.34 9.95 -10.48
CA ARG A 212 14.73 11.03 -11.38
C ARG A 212 15.11 12.29 -10.61
N VAL A 213 16.29 12.83 -10.91
CA VAL A 213 16.80 14.06 -10.29
C VAL A 213 16.31 15.33 -11.01
N LYS A 214 15.98 15.22 -12.30
CA LYS A 214 15.55 16.35 -13.16
C LYS A 214 14.20 16.07 -13.85
N GLY A 215 13.52 17.15 -14.23
CA GLY A 215 12.26 17.13 -14.99
C GLY A 215 11.00 17.08 -14.12
N LYS A 216 9.84 16.89 -14.77
CA LYS A 216 8.51 17.02 -14.17
C LYS A 216 8.25 16.11 -12.95
N TYR A 217 9.01 15.03 -12.78
CA TYR A 217 8.86 14.07 -11.67
C TYR A 217 9.86 14.26 -10.53
N ALA A 218 10.85 15.16 -10.67
CA ALA A 218 11.97 15.28 -9.73
C ALA A 218 11.55 15.65 -8.30
N PHE A 219 10.39 16.29 -8.15
CA PHE A 219 9.88 16.68 -6.84
C PHE A 219 9.33 15.50 -6.04
N LEU A 220 8.99 14.36 -6.68
CA LEU A 220 8.25 13.28 -6.03
C LEU A 220 9.00 12.66 -4.83
N ARG A 221 10.30 12.40 -5.00
CA ARG A 221 11.16 11.86 -3.93
C ARG A 221 11.50 12.89 -2.85
N LYS A 222 11.40 14.19 -3.18
CA LYS A 222 11.71 15.31 -2.28
C LYS A 222 10.49 15.76 -1.46
N MET A 223 9.34 15.13 -1.62
CA MET A 223 8.15 15.46 -0.83
C MET A 223 8.37 15.06 0.62
N LYS A 224 7.93 15.92 1.56
CA LYS A 224 7.92 15.56 2.99
C LYS A 224 6.95 14.39 3.20
N SER A 225 7.31 13.47 4.10
CA SER A 225 6.51 12.30 4.44
C SER A 225 6.59 12.00 5.93
N ALA A 226 5.59 11.30 6.47
CA ALA A 226 5.60 10.90 7.89
C ALA A 226 6.67 9.83 8.14
N GLU A 227 6.76 8.86 7.24
CA GLU A 227 7.76 7.81 7.22
C GLU A 227 8.80 8.11 6.13
N PRO A 228 10.08 7.70 6.30
CA PRO A 228 11.08 7.87 5.27
C PRO A 228 10.64 7.16 3.98
N LEU A 229 10.68 7.88 2.87
CA LEU A 229 10.35 7.33 1.55
C LEU A 229 11.40 6.30 1.11
N PRO A 230 11.00 5.25 0.39
CA PRO A 230 11.95 4.27 -0.11
C PRO A 230 12.91 4.91 -1.11
N HIS A 231 14.17 4.49 -1.08
CA HIS A 231 15.21 5.00 -1.98
C HIS A 231 14.84 4.73 -3.44
N ASP A 232 14.41 3.50 -3.72
CA ASP A 232 13.95 3.02 -5.02
C ASP A 232 12.59 2.35 -4.92
N LEU A 233 11.88 2.29 -6.06
CA LEU A 233 10.63 1.55 -6.20
C LEU A 233 10.86 0.35 -7.11
N ASN A 234 10.49 -0.85 -6.66
CA ASN A 234 10.59 -2.06 -7.48
C ASN A 234 9.39 -2.22 -8.43
N TYR A 235 8.24 -1.65 -8.05
CA TYR A 235 6.97 -1.73 -8.75
C TYR A 235 6.38 -0.35 -9.01
N ASP A 236 5.49 -0.28 -9.99
CA ASP A 236 4.69 0.92 -10.22
C ASP A 236 3.79 1.18 -9.01
N SER A 237 3.85 2.41 -8.51
CA SER A 237 3.15 2.81 -7.28
C SER A 237 1.98 3.73 -7.62
N ARG A 238 1.02 3.86 -6.72
CA ARG A 238 -0.10 4.79 -6.88
C ARG A 238 0.01 5.93 -5.90
N LEU A 239 -0.01 7.16 -6.42
CA LEU A 239 -0.20 8.34 -5.61
C LEU A 239 -1.71 8.59 -5.46
N VAL A 240 -2.19 8.56 -4.23
CA VAL A 240 -3.60 8.69 -3.86
C VAL A 240 -3.84 10.02 -3.15
N TYR A 241 -4.83 10.77 -3.61
CA TYR A 241 -5.35 11.95 -2.94
C TYR A 241 -6.74 11.67 -2.37
N GLN A 242 -6.85 11.70 -1.04
CA GLN A 242 -8.11 11.61 -0.34
C GLN A 242 -8.70 13.01 -0.19
N ARG A 243 -9.83 13.25 -0.87
CA ARG A 243 -10.45 14.58 -0.93
C ARG A 243 -11.13 14.97 0.37
N THR A 244 -11.69 14.01 1.09
CA THR A 244 -12.43 14.25 2.34
C THR A 244 -11.53 14.76 3.45
N THR A 245 -10.30 14.28 3.50
CA THR A 245 -9.31 14.62 4.52
C THR A 245 -8.23 15.57 4.00
N GLY A 246 -8.13 15.82 2.69
CA GLY A 246 -7.12 16.70 2.08
C GLY A 246 -5.72 16.08 2.06
N HIS A 247 -5.68 14.77 1.94
CA HIS A 247 -4.62 13.90 2.45
C HIS A 247 -3.95 13.14 1.31
N TYR A 248 -2.62 13.14 1.24
CA TYR A 248 -1.86 12.48 0.17
C TYR A 248 -1.17 11.22 0.69
N TYR A 249 -1.21 10.17 -0.12
CA TYR A 249 -0.55 8.90 0.18
C TYR A 249 0.17 8.35 -1.04
N LEU A 250 1.37 7.81 -0.84
CA LEU A 250 2.02 6.95 -1.81
C LEU A 250 1.78 5.50 -1.42
N CYS A 251 1.06 4.77 -2.26
CA CYS A 251 0.80 3.34 -2.11
C CYS A 251 1.85 2.57 -2.91
N VAL A 252 2.80 1.95 -2.21
CA VAL A 252 3.90 1.18 -2.78
C VAL A 252 3.60 -0.31 -2.65
N PRO A 253 3.40 -1.04 -3.77
CA PRO A 253 3.33 -2.49 -3.75
C PRO A 253 4.68 -3.08 -3.36
N MET A 254 4.66 -4.11 -2.52
CA MET A 254 5.86 -4.81 -2.04
C MET A 254 5.57 -6.32 -1.96
N PRO A 255 6.58 -7.19 -2.13
CA PRO A 255 6.40 -8.62 -1.91
C PRO A 255 6.11 -8.88 -0.44
N LEU A 256 5.18 -9.80 -0.17
CA LEU A 256 4.93 -10.29 1.18
C LEU A 256 6.01 -11.32 1.51
N ARG A 257 6.82 -11.05 2.53
CA ARG A 257 7.69 -12.07 3.10
C ARG A 257 6.88 -12.82 4.13
N VAL A 258 6.40 -14.01 3.76
CA VAL A 258 5.85 -14.96 4.72
C VAL A 258 7.05 -15.53 5.47
N LEU A 259 7.12 -15.25 6.77
CA LEU A 259 8.10 -15.88 7.64
C LEU A 259 7.44 -17.14 8.18
N ASP A 260 7.97 -18.31 7.83
CA ASP A 260 7.60 -19.54 8.49
C ASP A 260 8.16 -19.49 9.92
N GLY A 261 7.33 -19.08 10.87
CA GLY A 261 7.66 -19.12 12.28
C GLY A 261 7.64 -20.57 12.77
N PRO A 262 8.48 -20.95 13.75
CA PRO A 262 8.33 -22.25 14.38
C PRO A 262 6.90 -22.36 14.91
N SER A 263 6.17 -23.41 14.52
CA SER A 263 4.90 -23.76 15.14
C SER A 263 5.19 -24.30 16.54
N SER A 264 5.75 -23.46 17.42
CA SER A 264 5.69 -23.75 18.84
C SER A 264 4.20 -23.78 19.16
N GLY A 265 3.65 -24.91 19.60
CA GLY A 265 2.24 -25.06 19.97
C GLY A 265 1.77 -24.14 21.12
N ARG A 266 2.53 -23.08 21.42
CA ARG A 266 2.20 -21.97 22.30
C ARG A 266 1.10 -21.14 21.64
N LEU A 267 -0.10 -21.31 22.17
CA LEU A 267 -1.29 -20.57 21.78
C LEU A 267 -1.48 -19.41 22.77
N ILE A 268 -1.79 -18.23 22.26
CA ILE A 268 -2.26 -17.12 23.08
C ILE A 268 -3.53 -16.56 22.44
N SER A 269 -4.60 -16.43 23.21
CA SER A 269 -5.81 -15.72 22.78
C SER A 269 -5.61 -14.23 23.04
N LEU A 270 -5.90 -13.40 22.04
CA LEU A 270 -5.77 -11.94 22.14
C LEU A 270 -7.15 -11.32 22.20
N ASP A 271 -7.49 -10.66 23.31
CA ASP A 271 -8.74 -9.97 23.53
C ASP A 271 -8.51 -8.44 23.59
N PRO A 272 -9.04 -7.66 22.62
CA PRO A 272 -8.98 -6.21 22.68
C PRO A 272 -9.94 -5.66 23.74
N GLY A 273 -9.41 -5.00 24.76
CA GLY A 273 -10.18 -4.51 25.89
C GLY A 273 -10.58 -3.03 25.79
N VAL A 274 -11.54 -2.64 26.64
CA VAL A 274 -11.97 -1.23 26.77
C VAL A 274 -11.10 -0.44 27.76
N ARG A 275 -10.33 -1.13 28.63
CA ARG A 275 -9.43 -0.54 29.63
C ARG A 275 -7.95 -0.77 29.29
N THR A 276 -7.64 -1.98 28.87
CA THR A 276 -6.33 -2.43 28.39
C THR A 276 -6.43 -2.59 26.88
N PHE A 277 -5.48 -2.03 26.13
CA PHE A 277 -5.53 -2.05 24.67
C PHE A 277 -5.62 -3.46 24.09
N LEU A 278 -4.81 -4.39 24.60
CA LEU A 278 -4.85 -5.79 24.19
C LEU A 278 -4.41 -6.69 25.35
N THR A 279 -5.21 -7.69 25.69
CA THR A 279 -4.85 -8.69 26.70
C THR A 279 -4.64 -10.03 26.01
N GLY A 280 -3.49 -10.66 26.25
CA GLY A 280 -3.19 -12.01 25.82
C GLY A 280 -3.43 -13.01 26.95
N TYR A 281 -4.10 -14.12 26.70
CA TYR A 281 -4.27 -15.21 27.66
C TYR A 281 -3.71 -16.52 27.09
N SER A 282 -2.84 -17.18 27.84
CA SER A 282 -2.32 -18.51 27.51
C SER A 282 -3.19 -19.60 28.15
N PRO A 283 -3.37 -20.78 27.52
CA PRO A 283 -3.93 -21.96 28.17
C PRO A 283 -3.23 -22.34 29.49
N ASP A 284 -1.96 -21.94 29.66
CA ASP A 284 -1.18 -22.18 30.87
C ASP A 284 -1.55 -21.25 32.05
N GLY A 285 -2.55 -20.38 31.88
CA GLY A 285 -3.03 -19.44 32.91
C GLY A 285 -2.29 -18.11 32.95
N GLU A 286 -1.32 -17.89 32.06
CA GLU A 286 -0.61 -16.62 31.95
C GLU A 286 -1.45 -15.55 31.25
N ALA A 287 -1.41 -14.32 31.78
CA ALA A 287 -2.02 -13.15 31.16
C ALA A 287 -0.96 -12.08 30.88
N ILE A 288 -0.94 -11.56 29.65
CA ILE A 288 -0.08 -10.47 29.22
C ILE A 288 -0.95 -9.28 28.86
N GLU A 289 -0.72 -8.13 29.49
CA GLU A 289 -1.43 -6.89 29.18
C GLU A 289 -0.53 -5.97 28.36
N LEU A 290 -0.99 -5.59 27.17
CA LEU A 290 -0.34 -4.58 26.32
C LEU A 290 -1.13 -3.27 26.43
N GLY A 291 -0.44 -2.18 26.76
CA GLY A 291 -1.06 -0.86 26.90
C GLY A 291 -2.07 -0.80 28.05
N LYS A 292 -1.70 -1.33 29.22
CA LYS A 292 -2.52 -1.27 30.43
C LYS A 292 -2.80 0.19 30.79
N ASN A 293 -4.08 0.55 30.92
CA ASN A 293 -4.55 1.92 31.17
C ASN A 293 -4.23 2.97 30.08
N ASP A 294 -3.62 2.58 28.96
CA ASP A 294 -3.25 3.49 27.87
C ASP A 294 -4.38 3.75 26.87
N ILE A 295 -5.54 3.12 27.06
CA ILE A 295 -6.69 3.28 26.15
C ILE A 295 -7.12 4.75 26.03
N GLY A 296 -7.07 5.52 27.13
CA GLY A 296 -7.40 6.94 27.12
C GLY A 296 -6.42 7.76 26.29
N HIS A 297 -5.14 7.36 26.24
CA HIS A 297 -4.15 7.99 25.38
C HIS A 297 -4.39 7.66 23.91
N ILE A 298 -4.70 6.40 23.60
CA ILE A 298 -5.06 5.97 22.24
C ILE A 298 -6.27 6.74 21.72
N TYR A 299 -7.32 6.91 22.52
CA TYR A 299 -8.48 7.71 22.13
C TYR A 299 -8.13 9.17 21.83
N ARG A 300 -7.22 9.78 22.60
CA ARG A 300 -6.76 11.16 22.32
C ARG A 300 -5.96 11.28 21.02
N LEU A 301 -5.25 10.24 20.60
CA LEU A 301 -4.47 10.21 19.35
C LEU A 301 -5.34 9.97 18.10
N CYS A 302 -6.56 9.45 18.28
CA CYS A 302 -7.50 9.20 17.19
C CYS A 302 -8.33 10.44 16.78
N HIS A 303 -8.20 11.56 17.51
CA HIS A 303 -8.89 12.83 17.30
C HIS A 303 -7.91 13.92 16.86
#